data_AF-A0A1Q8Q7N1-F1
#
_entry.id   AF-A0A1Q8Q7N1-F1
#
_cell.length_a   1.000
_cell.length_b   1.000
_cell.length_c   1.000
_cell.angle_alpha   90.00
_cell.angle_beta   90.00
_cell.angle_gamma   90.00
#
_symmetry.space_group_name_H-M   'P 1'
#
loop_
_entity.id
_entity.type
_entity.pdbx_description
1 polymer ?
#
loop_
_entity_poly.entity_id
_entity_poly.type
_entity_poly.pdbx_seq_one_letter_code
_entity_poly.pdbx_strand_id
1 'polypeptide(L)'
;MSATSTKQMSLNVDRLNKDISIFPQVHPVTPEMKITHKGVSRLVMIDRYSFKDTEKITLSEGDFVVLTIKEDPKFPARGTGFITAIDREAKKASILIDEEYRSAIDDPQEAETGIIHRGLDVIEKPLEVFYEQIAKRNATGLASVEKTEEKRKEWFDKFYNELVNLNFIPAGRVLYGAGADTDVTYFNCYVMPFVADSREGISEHRKQVMEIMSRGGGVGTNGSTLRPRNTLAKGVNGKSSGSVSWLDDIAKLTHLVEQGGSRRGAQMIMLADWHPDIVEFIISKMQNPRILRYLLENTEDEQIKKAAKDKLKFKPLTEREEQMYQGVVNYKNIPGYGGFSPEIFKEAEEKLRTGGTYSVHNPEFLTGANISICLTKEFMEAVENDQEYELRFPAVEKYTKEEMAYYNENWHKVGDVREWEKEGHEIRTYRKIKARELWNLINVCATYSAEPGIFFIDNANDMTNAKAYGQQVVATNPCGE
;
A
#
# COMPACT_ATOMS: atom_id res chain seq x y z
N MET A 1 -23.67 -43.36 14.16
CA MET A 1 -22.47 -43.16 13.32
C MET A 1 -22.86 -43.45 11.88
N SER A 2 -23.31 -42.42 11.16
CA SER A 2 -23.50 -42.48 9.71
C SER A 2 -22.30 -41.77 9.11
N ALA A 3 -21.39 -42.53 8.51
CA ALA A 3 -20.28 -41.97 7.75
C ALA A 3 -20.86 -41.28 6.51
N THR A 4 -21.04 -39.97 6.59
CA THR A 4 -21.34 -39.12 5.44
C THR A 4 -20.13 -39.21 4.51
N SER A 5 -20.25 -40.00 3.45
CA SER A 5 -19.31 -40.03 2.34
C SER A 5 -19.17 -38.60 1.79
N THR A 6 -18.12 -37.89 2.18
CA THR A 6 -17.74 -36.59 1.60
C THR A 6 -17.47 -36.84 0.12
N LYS A 7 -18.44 -36.49 -0.73
CA LYS A 7 -18.32 -36.61 -2.18
C LYS A 7 -17.18 -35.69 -2.59
N GLN A 8 -16.02 -36.27 -2.93
CA GLN A 8 -14.85 -35.50 -3.33
C GLN A 8 -15.20 -34.78 -4.65
N MET A 9 -15.50 -33.48 -4.55
CA MET A 9 -15.81 -32.67 -5.72
C MET A 9 -14.51 -32.42 -6.48
N SER A 10 -14.54 -32.71 -7.78
CA SER A 10 -13.40 -32.52 -8.67
C SER A 10 -13.81 -31.63 -9.84
N LEU A 11 -12.84 -30.91 -10.40
CA LEU A 11 -13.04 -30.07 -11.57
C LEU A 11 -13.61 -30.88 -12.74
N ASN A 12 -14.74 -30.42 -13.29
CA ASN A 12 -15.30 -30.97 -14.53
C ASN A 12 -14.75 -30.21 -15.74
N VAL A 13 -13.73 -30.76 -16.38
CA VAL A 13 -13.02 -30.11 -17.50
C VAL A 13 -13.91 -29.94 -18.73
N ASP A 14 -14.76 -30.92 -19.06
CA ASP A 14 -15.63 -30.85 -20.24
C ASP A 14 -16.65 -29.71 -20.12
N ARG A 15 -17.24 -29.57 -18.93
CA ARG A 15 -18.13 -28.46 -18.62
C ARG A 15 -17.39 -27.13 -18.64
N LEU A 16 -16.23 -27.06 -18.02
CA LEU A 16 -15.41 -25.84 -18.02
C LEU A 16 -15.06 -25.42 -19.45
N ASN A 17 -14.68 -26.34 -20.33
CA ASN A 17 -14.40 -26.07 -21.74
C ASN A 17 -15.64 -25.61 -22.51
N LYS A 18 -16.82 -26.15 -22.20
CA LYS A 18 -18.08 -25.66 -22.75
C LYS A 18 -18.34 -24.21 -22.32
N ASP A 19 -18.14 -23.89 -21.05
CA ASP A 19 -18.30 -22.54 -20.52
C ASP A 19 -17.28 -21.58 -21.13
N ILE A 20 -16.02 -21.99 -21.29
CA ILE A 20 -14.95 -21.22 -21.93
C ILE A 20 -15.29 -20.82 -23.37
N SER A 21 -16.08 -21.61 -24.10
CA SER A 21 -16.34 -21.38 -25.54
C SER A 21 -17.00 -20.03 -25.87
N ILE A 22 -17.64 -19.38 -24.89
CA ILE A 22 -18.24 -18.05 -25.07
C ILE A 22 -17.28 -16.91 -24.69
N PHE A 23 -16.09 -17.23 -24.17
CA PHE A 23 -15.04 -16.29 -23.76
C PHE A 23 -13.83 -16.41 -24.70
N PRO A 24 -13.75 -15.60 -25.77
CA PRO A 24 -12.69 -15.71 -26.79
C PRO A 24 -11.28 -15.47 -26.24
N GLN A 25 -11.15 -14.82 -25.08
CA GLN A 25 -9.89 -14.55 -24.40
C GLN A 25 -9.28 -15.81 -23.76
N VAL A 26 -10.08 -16.83 -23.48
CA VAL A 26 -9.67 -18.00 -22.70
C VAL A 26 -9.47 -19.21 -23.59
N HIS A 27 -8.32 -19.85 -23.44
CA HIS A 27 -8.00 -21.08 -24.17
C HIS A 27 -8.58 -22.30 -23.45
N PRO A 28 -9.15 -23.28 -24.19
CA PRO A 28 -9.67 -24.51 -23.57
C PRO A 28 -8.55 -25.32 -22.91
N VAL A 29 -8.91 -26.00 -21.82
CA VAL A 29 -8.05 -26.96 -21.13
C VAL A 29 -7.76 -28.14 -22.07
N THR A 30 -6.48 -28.49 -22.20
CA THR A 30 -6.03 -29.65 -22.96
C THR A 30 -5.42 -30.72 -22.03
N PRO A 31 -5.37 -32.01 -22.43
CA PRO A 31 -4.85 -33.09 -21.58
C PRO A 31 -3.39 -32.92 -21.13
N GLU A 32 -2.62 -32.09 -21.84
CA GLU A 32 -1.20 -31.83 -21.55
C GLU A 32 -1.00 -30.81 -20.41
N MET A 33 -2.03 -30.01 -20.09
CA MET A 33 -1.96 -28.98 -19.04
C MET A 33 -1.99 -29.61 -17.65
N LYS A 34 -1.01 -29.26 -16.81
CA LYS A 34 -0.78 -29.89 -15.50
C LYS A 34 -0.35 -28.90 -14.41
N ILE A 35 0.05 -27.67 -14.74
CA ILE A 35 0.59 -26.72 -13.77
C ILE A 35 -0.56 -26.01 -13.05
N THR A 36 -0.83 -26.45 -11.82
CA THR A 36 -1.86 -25.84 -10.96
C THR A 36 -1.29 -25.02 -9.81
N HIS A 37 -0.01 -25.22 -9.48
CA HIS A 37 0.62 -24.81 -8.21
C HIS A 37 -0.10 -25.36 -6.96
N LYS A 38 0.39 -25.05 -5.77
CA LYS A 38 -0.18 -25.50 -4.47
C LYS A 38 -0.16 -24.38 -3.44
N GLY A 39 -1.00 -24.47 -2.41
CA GLY A 39 -1.01 -23.54 -1.30
C GLY A 39 -1.26 -22.10 -1.73
N VAL A 40 -0.51 -21.16 -1.16
CA VAL A 40 -0.64 -19.74 -1.46
C VAL A 40 -0.38 -19.43 -2.93
N SER A 41 0.53 -20.14 -3.61
CA SER A 41 0.79 -19.93 -5.05
C SER A 41 -0.41 -20.31 -5.92
N ARG A 42 -1.15 -21.37 -5.55
CA ARG A 42 -2.41 -21.75 -6.21
C ARG A 42 -3.44 -20.64 -6.05
N LEU A 43 -3.67 -20.22 -4.80
CA LEU A 43 -4.63 -19.17 -4.49
C LEU A 43 -4.28 -17.88 -5.23
N VAL A 44 -3.02 -17.45 -5.21
CA VAL A 44 -2.56 -16.23 -5.90
C VAL A 44 -2.77 -16.34 -7.40
N MET A 45 -2.43 -17.48 -8.03
CA MET A 45 -2.65 -17.66 -9.47
C MET A 45 -4.13 -17.52 -9.83
N ILE A 46 -4.99 -18.23 -9.10
CA ILE A 46 -6.43 -18.23 -9.36
C ILE A 46 -7.07 -16.88 -9.03
N ASP A 47 -6.78 -16.33 -7.86
CA ASP A 47 -7.36 -15.08 -7.40
C ASP A 47 -6.88 -13.88 -8.23
N ARG A 48 -5.59 -13.83 -8.60
CA ARG A 48 -4.98 -12.60 -9.14
C ARG A 48 -4.70 -12.61 -10.63
N TYR A 49 -4.53 -13.78 -11.26
CA TYR A 49 -4.04 -13.85 -12.64
C TYR A 49 -4.95 -14.63 -13.58
N SER A 50 -5.84 -15.48 -13.07
CA SER A 50 -6.81 -16.17 -13.90
C SER A 50 -7.84 -15.18 -14.47
N PHE A 51 -8.22 -15.41 -15.73
CA PHE A 51 -9.43 -14.83 -16.29
C PHE A 51 -10.65 -15.44 -15.60
N LYS A 52 -11.62 -14.60 -15.24
CA LYS A 52 -12.81 -15.00 -14.48
C LYS A 52 -14.09 -14.58 -15.19
N ASP A 53 -15.14 -15.38 -15.00
CA ASP A 53 -16.51 -15.01 -15.34
C ASP A 53 -17.06 -14.04 -14.28
N THR A 54 -16.72 -12.76 -14.41
CA THR A 54 -17.08 -11.70 -13.46
C THR A 54 -18.58 -11.43 -13.43
N GLU A 55 -19.25 -11.55 -14.59
CA GLU A 55 -20.69 -11.41 -14.78
C GLU A 55 -21.49 -12.65 -14.33
N LYS A 56 -20.80 -13.76 -14.02
CA LYS A 56 -21.37 -15.01 -13.53
C LYS A 56 -22.37 -15.63 -14.52
N ILE A 57 -22.13 -15.43 -15.82
CA ILE A 57 -23.01 -15.90 -16.91
C ILE A 57 -23.12 -17.42 -16.89
N THR A 58 -22.03 -18.11 -16.59
CA THR A 58 -21.90 -19.57 -16.61
C THR A 58 -21.89 -20.19 -15.22
N LEU A 59 -22.09 -19.40 -14.15
CA LEU A 59 -21.99 -19.87 -12.78
C LEU A 59 -23.09 -20.88 -12.44
N SER A 60 -22.69 -22.04 -11.91
CA SER A 60 -23.59 -23.16 -11.71
C SER A 60 -23.07 -24.17 -10.67
N GLU A 61 -23.95 -25.06 -10.20
CA GLU A 61 -23.60 -26.07 -9.19
C GLU A 61 -22.50 -27.00 -9.70
N GLY A 62 -21.50 -27.30 -8.87
CA GLY A 62 -20.32 -28.08 -9.23
C GLY A 62 -19.14 -27.27 -9.76
N ASP A 63 -19.29 -25.96 -9.95
CA ASP A 63 -18.21 -25.09 -10.43
C ASP A 63 -17.16 -24.85 -9.34
N PHE A 64 -15.89 -24.82 -9.77
CA PHE A 64 -14.77 -24.38 -8.95
C PHE A 64 -14.77 -22.85 -8.86
N VAL A 65 -14.61 -22.31 -7.65
CA VAL A 65 -14.72 -20.88 -7.39
C VAL A 65 -13.64 -20.38 -6.45
N VAL A 66 -13.36 -19.08 -6.53
CA VAL A 66 -12.57 -18.32 -5.55
C VAL A 66 -13.49 -17.29 -4.90
N LEU A 67 -13.38 -17.13 -3.59
CA LEU A 67 -14.29 -16.28 -2.82
C LEU A 67 -13.66 -15.77 -1.53
N THR A 68 -14.28 -14.74 -0.96
CA THR A 68 -13.97 -14.28 0.39
C THR A 68 -14.60 -15.24 1.41
N ILE A 69 -13.76 -15.95 2.17
CA ILE A 69 -14.19 -16.94 3.17
C ILE A 69 -14.35 -16.31 4.57
N LYS A 70 -13.59 -15.23 4.82
CA LYS A 70 -13.67 -14.43 6.05
C LYS A 70 -13.92 -12.97 5.70
N GLU A 71 -15.03 -12.46 6.18
CA GLU A 71 -15.41 -11.06 6.05
C GLU A 71 -14.77 -10.25 7.19
N ASP A 72 -13.57 -9.73 6.94
CA ASP A 72 -12.92 -8.77 7.83
C ASP A 72 -12.79 -7.43 7.08
N PRO A 73 -13.30 -6.32 7.62
CA PRO A 73 -13.24 -5.01 6.96
C PRO A 73 -11.81 -4.52 6.68
N LYS A 74 -10.83 -5.01 7.44
CA LYS A 74 -9.43 -4.64 7.33
C LYS A 74 -8.59 -5.70 6.60
N PHE A 75 -8.81 -6.98 6.88
CA PHE A 75 -7.99 -8.10 6.41
C PHE A 75 -8.83 -9.29 5.93
N PRO A 76 -9.59 -9.17 4.83
CA PRO A 76 -10.41 -10.27 4.33
C PRO A 76 -9.54 -11.46 3.92
N ALA A 77 -10.02 -12.67 4.19
CA ALA A 77 -9.34 -13.89 3.73
C ALA A 77 -10.03 -14.47 2.50
N ARG A 78 -9.23 -14.84 1.50
CA ARG A 78 -9.67 -15.50 0.26
C ARG A 78 -9.41 -17.00 0.34
N GLY A 79 -10.24 -17.78 -0.30
CA GLY A 79 -10.08 -19.24 -0.41
C GLY A 79 -10.69 -19.76 -1.70
N THR A 80 -10.50 -21.05 -1.97
CA THR A 80 -11.14 -21.75 -3.10
C THR A 80 -12.03 -22.89 -2.61
N GLY A 81 -12.96 -23.30 -3.48
CA GLY A 81 -13.89 -24.38 -3.20
C GLY A 81 -14.80 -24.70 -4.37
N PHE A 82 -15.81 -25.53 -4.12
CA PHE A 82 -16.79 -25.95 -5.12
C PHE A 82 -18.21 -25.59 -4.70
N ILE A 83 -18.99 -25.06 -5.65
CA ILE A 83 -20.41 -24.78 -5.40
C ILE A 83 -21.16 -26.11 -5.24
N THR A 84 -21.84 -26.26 -4.11
CA THR A 84 -22.69 -27.43 -3.83
C THR A 84 -24.16 -27.18 -4.15
N ALA A 85 -24.63 -25.94 -3.98
CA ALA A 85 -26.00 -25.52 -4.29
C ALA A 85 -26.04 -24.02 -4.59
N ILE A 86 -26.95 -23.58 -5.48
CA ILE A 86 -27.21 -22.15 -5.74
C ILE A 86 -28.68 -21.84 -5.49
N ASP A 87 -28.92 -20.85 -4.64
CA ASP A 87 -30.22 -20.21 -4.47
C ASP A 87 -30.23 -18.87 -5.25
N ARG A 88 -30.86 -18.89 -6.43
CA ARG A 88 -30.95 -17.69 -7.29
C ARG A 88 -31.94 -16.65 -6.77
N GLU A 89 -32.94 -17.05 -5.97
CA GLU A 89 -33.90 -16.11 -5.39
C GLU A 89 -33.27 -15.34 -4.24
N ALA A 90 -32.58 -16.05 -3.34
CA ALA A 90 -31.85 -15.44 -2.23
C ALA A 90 -30.51 -14.81 -2.66
N LYS A 91 -30.07 -15.03 -3.92
CA LYS A 91 -28.76 -14.64 -4.45
C LYS A 91 -27.60 -15.16 -3.59
N LYS A 92 -27.69 -16.42 -3.17
CA LYS A 92 -26.68 -17.08 -2.33
C LYS A 92 -26.24 -18.41 -2.94
N ALA A 93 -25.05 -18.85 -2.58
CA ALA A 93 -24.58 -20.20 -2.87
C ALA A 93 -24.03 -20.86 -1.60
N SER A 94 -24.11 -22.19 -1.60
CA SER A 94 -23.44 -23.03 -0.60
C SER A 94 -22.16 -23.58 -1.24
N ILE A 95 -21.02 -23.38 -0.58
CA ILE A 95 -19.70 -23.68 -1.14
C ILE A 95 -18.95 -24.59 -0.20
N LEU A 96 -18.48 -25.74 -0.71
CA LEU A 96 -17.55 -26.60 0.00
C LEU A 96 -16.13 -26.06 -0.17
N ILE A 97 -15.55 -25.54 0.90
CA ILE A 97 -14.22 -24.94 0.94
C ILE A 97 -13.14 -26.01 1.01
N ASP A 98 -12.06 -25.82 0.24
CA ASP A 98 -10.89 -26.69 0.26
C ASP A 98 -10.29 -26.73 1.68
N GLU A 99 -9.87 -27.92 2.12
CA GLU A 99 -9.47 -28.18 3.51
C GLU A 99 -8.38 -27.22 4.02
N GLU A 100 -7.47 -26.81 3.12
CA GLU A 100 -6.35 -25.92 3.45
C GLU A 100 -6.79 -24.51 3.90
N TYR A 101 -8.00 -24.06 3.53
CA TYR A 101 -8.50 -22.72 3.86
C TYR A 101 -9.50 -22.70 5.02
N ARG A 102 -9.98 -23.86 5.51
CA ARG A 102 -11.02 -23.92 6.55
C ARG A 102 -10.59 -23.33 7.89
N SER A 103 -9.29 -23.34 8.19
CA SER A 103 -8.73 -22.75 9.40
C SER A 103 -8.91 -21.23 9.49
N ALA A 104 -9.18 -20.56 8.35
CA ALA A 104 -9.41 -19.12 8.29
C ALA A 104 -10.90 -18.75 8.42
N ILE A 105 -11.80 -19.72 8.53
CA ILE A 105 -13.25 -19.50 8.72
C ILE A 105 -13.51 -19.21 10.20
N ASP A 106 -14.21 -18.11 10.49
CA ASP A 106 -14.48 -17.70 11.87
C ASP A 106 -15.63 -18.49 12.53
N ASP A 107 -16.65 -18.88 11.76
CA ASP A 107 -17.77 -19.66 12.29
C ASP A 107 -17.34 -21.13 12.52
N PRO A 108 -17.43 -21.65 13.77
CA PRO A 108 -16.95 -22.99 14.08
C PRO A 108 -17.70 -24.10 13.34
N GLN A 109 -18.99 -23.93 13.05
CA GLN A 109 -19.79 -24.93 12.33
C GLN A 109 -19.45 -24.94 10.84
N GLU A 110 -19.29 -23.76 10.24
CA GLU A 110 -18.80 -23.62 8.86
C GLU A 110 -17.38 -24.19 8.72
N ALA A 111 -16.51 -23.97 9.70
CA ALA A 111 -15.15 -24.50 9.71
C ALA A 111 -15.12 -26.03 9.83
N GLU A 112 -15.96 -26.61 10.69
CA GLU A 112 -16.07 -28.07 10.89
C GLU A 112 -16.67 -28.78 9.66
N THR A 113 -17.78 -28.26 9.14
CA THR A 113 -18.46 -28.84 7.98
C THR A 113 -17.73 -28.57 6.66
N GLY A 114 -16.97 -27.47 6.60
CA GLY A 114 -16.35 -26.95 5.39
C GLY A 114 -17.34 -26.32 4.41
N ILE A 115 -18.63 -26.25 4.74
CA ILE A 115 -19.66 -25.65 3.89
C ILE A 115 -19.95 -24.24 4.40
N ILE A 116 -19.76 -23.25 3.54
CA ILE A 116 -20.09 -21.86 3.84
C ILE A 116 -21.25 -21.37 2.97
N HIS A 117 -22.02 -20.43 3.50
CA HIS A 117 -23.07 -19.77 2.75
C HIS A 117 -22.70 -18.31 2.49
N ARG A 118 -22.52 -17.95 1.21
CA ARG A 118 -22.09 -16.60 0.82
C ARG A 118 -22.98 -16.03 -0.29
N GLY A 119 -23.03 -14.71 -0.37
CA GLY A 119 -23.70 -14.01 -1.48
C GLY A 119 -23.01 -14.32 -2.80
N LEU A 120 -23.77 -14.32 -3.89
CA LEU A 120 -23.19 -14.55 -5.22
C LEU A 120 -22.17 -13.47 -5.61
N ASP A 121 -22.29 -12.26 -5.08
CA ASP A 121 -21.42 -11.10 -5.33
C ASP A 121 -19.97 -11.31 -4.91
N VAL A 122 -19.72 -12.08 -3.84
CA VAL A 122 -18.36 -12.36 -3.34
C VAL A 122 -17.72 -13.60 -3.97
N ILE A 123 -18.41 -14.24 -4.93
CA ILE A 123 -17.98 -15.46 -5.60
C ILE A 123 -17.52 -15.12 -7.01
N GLU A 124 -16.34 -15.61 -7.38
CA GLU A 124 -15.82 -15.52 -8.73
C GLU A 124 -15.57 -16.93 -9.28
N LYS A 125 -15.91 -17.16 -10.54
CA LYS A 125 -15.63 -18.41 -11.26
C LYS A 125 -14.40 -18.22 -12.15
N PRO A 126 -13.24 -18.79 -11.78
CA PRO A 126 -12.07 -18.83 -12.65
C PRO A 126 -12.36 -19.68 -13.89
N LEU A 127 -12.05 -19.14 -15.06
CA LEU A 127 -12.09 -19.89 -16.32
C LEU A 127 -10.71 -20.46 -16.70
N GLU A 128 -9.65 -19.88 -16.14
CA GLU A 128 -8.29 -20.39 -16.24
C GLU A 128 -7.89 -21.06 -14.93
N VAL A 129 -7.84 -22.39 -14.94
CA VAL A 129 -7.51 -23.20 -13.76
C VAL A 129 -6.14 -23.86 -13.85
N PHE A 130 -5.48 -23.78 -15.00
CA PHE A 130 -4.09 -24.19 -15.22
C PHE A 130 -3.24 -22.98 -15.65
N TYR A 131 -1.99 -22.92 -15.18
CA TYR A 131 -1.06 -21.85 -15.56
C TYR A 131 -0.81 -21.84 -17.07
N GLU A 132 -0.85 -22.99 -17.72
CA GLU A 132 -0.71 -23.09 -19.18
C GLU A 132 -1.82 -22.35 -19.93
N GLN A 133 -3.05 -22.28 -19.39
CA GLN A 133 -4.11 -21.45 -19.99
C GLN A 133 -3.74 -19.95 -19.91
N ILE A 134 -3.30 -19.51 -18.73
CA ILE A 134 -2.82 -18.12 -18.51
C ILE A 134 -1.67 -17.81 -19.46
N ALA A 135 -0.71 -18.74 -19.60
CA ALA A 135 0.43 -18.60 -20.50
C ALA A 135 0.00 -18.50 -21.97
N LYS A 136 -0.98 -19.31 -22.42
CA LYS A 136 -1.55 -19.19 -23.78
C LYS A 136 -2.19 -17.83 -24.01
N ARG A 137 -3.06 -17.37 -23.09
CA ARG A 137 -3.71 -16.06 -23.18
C ARG A 137 -2.68 -14.93 -23.25
N ASN A 138 -1.67 -14.98 -22.37
CA ASN A 138 -0.57 -14.01 -22.36
C ASN A 138 0.20 -14.02 -23.67
N ALA A 139 0.59 -15.19 -24.18
CA ALA A 139 1.28 -15.32 -25.46
C ALA A 139 0.44 -14.78 -26.63
N THR A 140 -0.88 -15.02 -26.64
CA THR A 140 -1.81 -14.46 -27.64
C THR A 140 -1.83 -12.94 -27.57
N GLY A 141 -1.95 -12.37 -26.37
CA GLY A 141 -1.97 -10.93 -26.16
C GLY A 141 -0.66 -10.24 -26.56
N LEU A 142 0.47 -10.79 -26.13
CA LEU A 142 1.81 -10.24 -26.40
C LEU A 142 2.21 -10.34 -27.88
N ALA A 143 1.81 -11.42 -28.57
CA ALA A 143 2.10 -11.57 -29.99
C ALA A 143 1.15 -10.74 -30.89
N SER A 144 0.02 -10.25 -30.39
CA SER A 144 -1.00 -9.57 -31.20
C SER A 144 -0.50 -8.33 -31.95
N VAL A 145 0.53 -7.65 -31.42
CA VAL A 145 1.14 -6.44 -32.01
C VAL A 145 1.91 -6.71 -33.30
N GLU A 146 2.23 -7.98 -33.57
CA GLU A 146 2.92 -8.38 -34.79
C GLU A 146 2.04 -8.21 -36.03
N LYS A 147 2.67 -7.87 -37.16
CA LYS A 147 1.97 -7.40 -38.36
C LYS A 147 1.36 -8.52 -39.21
N THR A 148 2.00 -9.69 -39.26
CA THR A 148 1.56 -10.81 -40.10
C THR A 148 1.17 -12.00 -39.24
N GLU A 149 0.30 -12.87 -39.77
CA GLU A 149 -0.13 -14.08 -39.06
C GLU A 149 1.04 -15.02 -38.78
N GLU A 150 2.00 -15.13 -39.70
CA GLU A 150 3.20 -15.94 -39.50
C GLU A 150 4.03 -15.42 -38.33
N LYS A 151 4.18 -14.09 -38.21
CA LYS A 151 4.91 -13.47 -37.10
C LYS A 151 4.16 -13.58 -35.78
N ARG A 152 2.84 -13.37 -35.79
CA ARG A 152 2.00 -13.60 -34.60
C ARG A 152 2.14 -15.02 -34.10
N LYS A 153 2.12 -16.01 -35.00
CA LYS A 153 2.32 -17.42 -34.65
C LYS A 153 3.72 -17.70 -34.12
N GLU A 154 4.76 -17.21 -34.82
CA GLU A 154 6.16 -17.36 -34.39
C GLU A 154 6.38 -16.84 -32.97
N TRP A 155 5.89 -15.63 -32.68
CA TRP A 155 6.05 -15.01 -31.37
C TRP A 155 5.13 -15.61 -30.31
N PHE A 156 3.92 -16.02 -30.67
CA PHE A 156 3.04 -16.78 -29.78
C PHE A 156 3.76 -18.04 -29.28
N ASP A 157 4.32 -18.85 -30.19
CA ASP A 157 5.00 -20.09 -29.84
C ASP A 157 6.22 -19.82 -28.95
N LYS A 158 7.00 -18.78 -29.26
CA LYS A 158 8.15 -18.36 -28.44
C LYS A 158 7.71 -17.93 -27.03
N PHE A 159 6.77 -17.01 -26.90
CA PHE A 159 6.30 -16.55 -25.59
C PHE A 159 5.70 -17.69 -24.78
N TYR A 160 4.85 -18.51 -25.40
CA TYR A 160 4.23 -19.64 -24.72
C TYR A 160 5.28 -20.62 -24.18
N ASN A 161 6.29 -20.96 -24.99
CA ASN A 161 7.37 -21.85 -24.58
C ASN A 161 8.17 -21.29 -23.39
N GLU A 162 8.53 -20.01 -23.42
CA GLU A 162 9.27 -19.39 -22.31
C GLU A 162 8.43 -19.33 -21.02
N LEU A 163 7.13 -19.02 -21.14
CA LEU A 163 6.22 -18.92 -20.01
C LEU A 163 5.96 -20.28 -19.36
N VAL A 164 5.63 -21.31 -20.13
CA VAL A 164 5.30 -22.65 -19.60
C VAL A 164 6.53 -23.33 -18.98
N ASN A 165 7.72 -23.11 -19.55
CA ASN A 165 8.96 -23.63 -18.97
C ASN A 165 9.46 -22.79 -17.78
N LEU A 166 8.77 -21.69 -17.43
CA LEU A 166 9.12 -20.78 -16.34
C LEU A 166 10.54 -20.21 -16.46
N ASN A 167 11.04 -20.05 -17.69
CA ASN A 167 12.35 -19.44 -17.95
C ASN A 167 12.38 -17.97 -17.51
N PHE A 168 11.22 -17.30 -17.57
CA PHE A 168 10.96 -16.04 -16.90
C PHE A 168 9.49 -15.97 -16.47
N ILE A 169 9.18 -15.09 -15.52
CA ILE A 169 7.82 -14.79 -15.10
C ILE A 169 7.60 -13.29 -15.33
N PRO A 170 6.65 -12.89 -16.19
CA PRO A 170 6.39 -11.48 -16.41
C PRO A 170 5.76 -10.85 -15.16
N ALA A 171 5.81 -9.52 -15.12
CA ALA A 171 5.14 -8.72 -14.12
C ALA A 171 3.67 -9.12 -13.95
N GLY A 172 3.15 -9.06 -12.71
CA GLY A 172 1.78 -9.48 -12.40
C GLY A 172 0.70 -8.79 -13.25
N ARG A 173 0.90 -7.53 -13.66
CA ARG A 173 -0.04 -6.83 -14.56
C ARG A 173 -0.03 -7.37 -15.99
N VAL A 174 1.11 -7.83 -16.48
CA VAL A 174 1.19 -8.54 -17.76
C VAL A 174 0.43 -9.85 -17.66
N LEU A 175 0.71 -10.66 -16.62
CA LEU A 175 0.00 -11.94 -16.37
C LEU A 175 -1.52 -11.78 -16.34
N TYR A 176 -1.99 -10.74 -15.64
CA TYR A 176 -3.41 -10.42 -15.54
C TYR A 176 -3.99 -9.93 -16.88
N GLY A 177 -3.39 -8.91 -17.50
CA GLY A 177 -4.01 -8.15 -18.58
C GLY A 177 -3.75 -8.66 -19.99
N ALA A 178 -2.60 -9.29 -20.26
CA ALA A 178 -2.22 -9.65 -21.62
C ALA A 178 -3.21 -10.67 -22.21
N GLY A 179 -3.87 -10.29 -23.30
CA GLY A 179 -4.88 -11.12 -23.98
C GLY A 179 -6.23 -11.23 -23.26
N ALA A 180 -6.42 -10.51 -22.15
CA ALA A 180 -7.69 -10.50 -21.41
C ALA A 180 -8.72 -9.49 -21.94
N ASP A 181 -8.32 -8.60 -22.86
CA ASP A 181 -9.18 -7.56 -23.43
C ASP A 181 -9.83 -6.65 -22.36
N THR A 182 -9.04 -6.32 -21.34
CA THR A 182 -9.44 -5.43 -20.23
C THR A 182 -8.64 -4.13 -20.30
N ASP A 183 -9.26 -3.01 -19.90
CA ASP A 183 -8.65 -1.67 -19.83
C ASP A 183 -7.66 -1.50 -18.65
N VAL A 184 -6.71 -2.41 -18.52
CA VAL A 184 -5.63 -2.37 -17.52
C VAL A 184 -4.30 -2.03 -18.17
N THR A 185 -3.40 -1.47 -17.37
CA THR A 185 -2.02 -1.25 -17.80
C THR A 185 -1.20 -2.53 -17.63
N TYR A 186 -0.17 -2.71 -18.47
CA TYR A 186 0.85 -3.74 -18.31
C TYR A 186 2.02 -3.29 -17.40
N PHE A 187 2.08 -2.00 -17.06
CA PHE A 187 3.06 -1.47 -16.11
C PHE A 187 2.53 -1.58 -14.67
N ASN A 188 3.33 -2.17 -13.78
CA ASN A 188 2.97 -2.30 -12.37
C ASN A 188 3.11 -0.98 -11.61
N CYS A 189 4.16 -0.23 -11.91
CA CYS A 189 4.68 0.82 -11.03
C CYS A 189 4.88 2.11 -11.82
N TYR A 190 4.52 3.22 -11.19
CA TYR A 190 4.58 4.55 -11.76
C TYR A 190 5.27 5.49 -10.79
N VAL A 191 5.99 6.46 -11.35
CA VAL A 191 6.53 7.59 -10.61
C VAL A 191 5.88 8.85 -11.17
N MET A 192 5.24 9.61 -10.29
CA MET A 192 4.63 10.87 -10.68
C MET A 192 5.69 11.98 -10.72
N PRO A 193 5.56 12.94 -11.66
CA PRO A 193 6.24 14.22 -11.55
C PRO A 193 5.97 14.90 -10.19
N PHE A 194 6.78 15.89 -9.84
CA PHE A 194 6.50 16.67 -8.63
C PHE A 194 5.13 17.36 -8.71
N VAL A 195 4.51 17.52 -7.54
CA VAL A 195 3.20 18.15 -7.43
C VAL A 195 3.32 19.66 -7.66
N ALA A 196 2.49 20.24 -8.51
CA ALA A 196 2.39 21.69 -8.61
C ALA A 196 1.79 22.28 -7.33
N ASP A 197 2.46 23.28 -6.75
CA ASP A 197 2.12 23.89 -5.44
C ASP A 197 0.93 24.85 -5.52
N SER A 198 -0.21 24.33 -5.93
CA SER A 198 -1.50 24.99 -6.02
C SER A 198 -2.63 24.00 -5.77
N ARG A 199 -3.84 24.48 -5.47
CA ARG A 199 -5.00 23.59 -5.26
C ARG A 199 -5.35 22.83 -6.54
N GLU A 200 -5.28 23.53 -7.67
CA GLU A 200 -5.49 22.97 -8.99
C GLU A 200 -4.43 21.91 -9.33
N GLY A 201 -3.16 22.18 -9.02
CA GLY A 201 -2.04 21.25 -9.19
C GLY A 201 -2.19 19.98 -8.35
N ILE A 202 -2.52 20.13 -7.07
CA ILE A 202 -2.78 19.02 -6.15
C ILE A 202 -3.98 18.19 -6.65
N SER A 203 -5.06 18.84 -7.10
CA SER A 203 -6.24 18.16 -7.64
C SER A 203 -5.95 17.36 -8.90
N GLU A 204 -5.15 17.90 -9.82
CA GLU A 204 -4.77 17.18 -11.05
C GLU A 204 -3.84 16.00 -10.72
N HIS A 205 -2.87 16.20 -9.83
CA HIS A 205 -2.00 15.11 -9.36
C HIS A 205 -2.81 13.99 -8.73
N ARG A 206 -3.74 14.33 -7.84
CA ARG A 206 -4.66 13.40 -7.17
C ARG A 206 -5.51 12.62 -8.18
N LYS A 207 -6.05 13.30 -9.21
CA LYS A 207 -6.80 12.68 -10.30
C LYS A 207 -5.95 11.66 -11.07
N GLN A 208 -4.71 12.01 -11.40
CA GLN A 208 -3.81 11.10 -12.13
C GLN A 208 -3.40 9.89 -11.29
N VAL A 209 -3.08 10.09 -10.00
CA VAL A 209 -2.82 8.99 -9.05
C VAL A 209 -4.02 8.03 -9.00
N MET A 210 -5.24 8.58 -8.85
CA MET A 210 -6.47 7.80 -8.81
C MET A 210 -6.70 7.00 -10.09
N GLU A 211 -6.48 7.60 -11.26
CA GLU A 211 -6.61 6.92 -12.56
C GLU A 211 -5.61 5.77 -12.70
N ILE A 212 -4.34 6.01 -12.38
CA ILE A 212 -3.29 4.97 -12.40
C ILE A 212 -3.67 3.83 -11.47
N MET A 213 -4.10 4.15 -10.24
CA MET A 213 -4.52 3.15 -9.26
C MET A 213 -5.73 2.35 -9.73
N SER A 214 -6.72 2.99 -10.36
CA SER A 214 -7.92 2.29 -10.85
C SER A 214 -7.60 1.23 -11.91
N ARG A 215 -6.54 1.47 -12.70
CA ARG A 215 -6.01 0.52 -13.69
C ARG A 215 -4.99 -0.46 -13.10
N GLY A 216 -4.77 -0.38 -11.79
CA GLY A 216 -3.92 -1.29 -11.03
C GLY A 216 -2.46 -0.88 -10.85
N GLY A 217 -2.08 0.33 -11.25
CA GLY A 217 -0.73 0.84 -11.04
C GLY A 217 -0.49 1.21 -9.56
N GLY A 218 0.69 0.88 -9.04
CA GLY A 218 1.22 1.48 -7.82
C GLY A 218 1.93 2.79 -8.13
N VAL A 219 1.88 3.76 -7.21
CA VAL A 219 2.31 5.14 -7.49
C VAL A 219 3.32 5.68 -6.49
N GLY A 220 4.44 6.20 -6.97
CA GLY A 220 5.38 7.03 -6.21
C GLY A 220 5.06 8.52 -6.37
N THR A 221 4.99 9.26 -5.28
CA THR A 221 4.75 10.71 -5.26
C THR A 221 5.78 11.40 -4.37
N ASN A 222 6.42 12.45 -4.87
CA ASN A 222 7.28 13.31 -4.06
C ASN A 222 6.57 14.63 -3.72
N GLY A 223 6.36 14.87 -2.43
CA GLY A 223 5.67 16.05 -1.90
C GLY A 223 6.56 17.26 -1.63
N SER A 224 7.85 17.20 -1.95
CA SER A 224 8.84 18.23 -1.58
C SER A 224 8.59 19.60 -2.20
N THR A 225 7.72 19.67 -3.20
CA THR A 225 7.30 20.92 -3.84
C THR A 225 6.10 21.58 -3.18
N LEU A 226 5.41 20.89 -2.27
CA LEU A 226 4.24 21.44 -1.58
C LEU A 226 4.67 22.34 -0.43
N ARG A 227 4.11 23.55 -0.37
CA ARG A 227 4.53 24.53 0.64
C ARG A 227 4.30 24.06 2.09
N PRO A 228 5.20 24.44 3.02
CA PRO A 228 5.10 24.08 4.43
C PRO A 228 3.82 24.52 5.12
N ARG A 229 3.58 23.92 6.30
CA ARG A 229 2.48 24.33 7.17
C ARG A 229 2.63 25.80 7.57
N ASN A 230 1.51 26.52 7.60
CA ASN A 230 1.41 27.94 7.92
C ASN A 230 1.96 28.95 6.90
N THR A 231 2.51 28.51 5.76
CA THR A 231 2.88 29.43 4.67
C THR A 231 1.67 30.21 4.17
N LEU A 232 1.81 31.51 3.94
CA LEU A 232 0.70 32.39 3.52
C LEU A 232 0.11 31.98 2.16
N ALA A 233 -1.23 31.90 2.10
CA ALA A 233 -2.00 31.73 0.88
C ALA A 233 -2.58 33.08 0.43
N LYS A 234 -1.76 33.89 -0.26
CA LYS A 234 -2.04 35.30 -0.61
C LYS A 234 -3.42 35.53 -1.24
N GLY A 235 -3.86 34.66 -2.16
CA GLY A 235 -5.11 34.83 -2.90
C GLY A 235 -6.41 34.70 -2.08
N VAL A 236 -6.36 34.06 -0.92
CA VAL A 236 -7.53 33.80 -0.06
C VAL A 236 -7.35 34.30 1.37
N ASN A 237 -6.28 35.07 1.63
CA ASN A 237 -5.92 35.55 2.97
C ASN A 237 -5.90 34.44 4.04
N GLY A 238 -5.42 33.25 3.66
CA GLY A 238 -5.37 32.06 4.50
C GLY A 238 -3.94 31.57 4.75
N LYS A 239 -3.83 30.41 5.41
CA LYS A 239 -2.56 29.71 5.65
C LYS A 239 -2.63 28.29 5.12
N SER A 240 -1.51 27.78 4.61
CA SER A 240 -1.39 26.39 4.18
C SER A 240 -1.58 25.42 5.35
N SER A 241 -2.31 24.33 5.12
CA SER A 241 -2.37 23.18 6.02
C SER A 241 -1.07 22.35 6.01
N GLY A 242 -0.12 22.66 5.13
CA GLY A 242 1.18 22.02 5.03
C GLY A 242 1.20 20.82 4.09
N SER A 243 2.41 20.45 3.67
CA SER A 243 2.68 19.37 2.72
C SER A 243 2.11 18.03 3.22
N VAL A 244 2.39 17.68 4.48
CA VAL A 244 2.00 16.40 5.09
C VAL A 244 0.48 16.20 5.12
N SER A 245 -0.29 17.27 5.34
CA SER A 245 -1.75 17.21 5.32
C SER A 245 -2.31 16.89 3.93
N TRP A 246 -1.70 17.40 2.87
CA TRP A 246 -2.09 17.09 1.50
C TRP A 246 -1.62 15.70 1.08
N LEU A 247 -0.45 15.29 1.52
CA LEU A 247 0.06 13.94 1.31
C LEU A 247 -0.83 12.87 1.97
N ASP A 248 -1.42 13.16 3.13
CA ASP A 248 -2.46 12.32 3.75
C ASP A 248 -3.73 12.19 2.90
N ASP A 249 -4.16 13.25 2.21
CA ASP A 249 -5.29 13.17 1.27
C ASP A 249 -4.98 12.23 0.09
N ILE A 250 -3.76 12.30 -0.47
CA ILE A 250 -3.34 11.38 -1.54
C ILE A 250 -3.24 9.95 -0.99
N ALA A 251 -2.64 9.74 0.20
CA ALA A 251 -2.56 8.41 0.80
C ALA A 251 -3.93 7.76 1.03
N LYS A 252 -4.96 8.55 1.35
CA LYS A 252 -6.33 8.05 1.54
C LYS A 252 -6.96 7.49 0.27
N LEU A 253 -6.48 7.87 -0.93
CA LEU A 253 -6.96 7.30 -2.19
C LEU A 253 -6.79 5.77 -2.22
N THR A 254 -5.70 5.26 -1.65
CA THR A 254 -5.41 3.82 -1.58
C THR A 254 -6.52 3.00 -0.93
N HIS A 255 -7.27 3.59 0.00
CA HIS A 255 -8.38 2.94 0.69
C HIS A 255 -9.71 3.04 -0.08
N LEU A 256 -9.79 3.93 -1.06
CA LEU A 256 -11.00 4.17 -1.87
C LEU A 256 -10.97 3.44 -3.20
N VAL A 257 -9.78 3.17 -3.74
CA VAL A 257 -9.60 2.54 -5.06
C VAL A 257 -9.15 1.09 -4.88
N GLU A 258 -10.06 0.16 -5.13
CA GLU A 258 -9.76 -1.27 -5.19
C GLU A 258 -9.19 -1.64 -6.57
N GLN A 259 -8.06 -2.33 -6.57
CA GLN A 259 -7.36 -2.80 -7.76
C GLN A 259 -7.73 -4.26 -8.05
N GLY A 260 -8.29 -4.54 -9.23
CA GLY A 260 -8.55 -5.91 -9.67
C GLY A 260 -9.50 -6.72 -8.77
N GLY A 261 -10.46 -6.05 -8.12
CA GLY A 261 -11.54 -6.66 -7.33
C GLY A 261 -11.20 -7.14 -5.92
N SER A 262 -9.91 -7.19 -5.53
CA SER A 262 -9.52 -7.69 -4.20
C SER A 262 -8.30 -7.01 -3.54
N ARG A 263 -7.58 -6.11 -4.24
CA ARG A 263 -6.38 -5.44 -3.71
C ARG A 263 -6.63 -3.98 -3.39
N ARG A 264 -5.97 -3.48 -2.34
CA ARG A 264 -5.78 -2.03 -2.16
C ARG A 264 -4.70 -1.51 -3.10
N GLY A 265 -4.75 -0.22 -3.42
CA GLY A 265 -3.67 0.46 -4.12
C GLY A 265 -2.33 0.34 -3.37
N ALA A 266 -1.24 0.65 -4.08
CA ALA A 266 0.08 0.78 -3.47
C ALA A 266 0.59 2.19 -3.72
N GLN A 267 1.11 2.85 -2.67
CA GLN A 267 1.62 4.20 -2.78
C GLN A 267 2.89 4.38 -1.96
N MET A 268 3.91 5.00 -2.58
CA MET A 268 5.05 5.59 -1.89
C MET A 268 4.89 7.11 -1.89
N ILE A 269 5.05 7.73 -0.73
CA ILE A 269 5.12 9.17 -0.58
C ILE A 269 6.52 9.54 -0.10
N MET A 270 7.11 10.55 -0.71
CA MET A 270 8.45 11.01 -0.38
C MET A 270 8.47 12.47 0.00
N LEU A 271 9.44 12.81 0.86
CA LEU A 271 9.74 14.18 1.22
C LEU A 271 11.26 14.34 1.39
N ALA A 272 11.82 15.43 0.89
CA ALA A 272 13.25 15.70 0.99
C ALA A 272 13.66 16.13 2.39
N ASP A 273 14.90 15.79 2.76
CA ASP A 273 15.52 16.11 4.05
C ASP A 273 15.50 17.60 4.41
N TRP A 274 15.61 18.49 3.43
CA TRP A 274 15.57 19.94 3.62
C TRP A 274 14.17 20.49 3.87
N HIS A 275 13.11 19.70 3.70
CA HIS A 275 11.74 20.22 3.74
C HIS A 275 11.31 20.63 5.16
N PRO A 276 10.73 21.83 5.39
CA PRO A 276 10.35 22.30 6.73
C PRO A 276 9.36 21.43 7.51
N ASP A 277 8.53 20.65 6.81
CA ASP A 277 7.58 19.72 7.43
C ASP A 277 8.17 18.31 7.68
N ILE A 278 9.47 18.07 7.44
CA ILE A 278 10.09 16.73 7.50
C ILE A 278 9.89 16.01 8.84
N VAL A 279 9.96 16.73 9.95
CA VAL A 279 9.76 16.17 11.30
C VAL A 279 8.33 15.66 11.49
N GLU A 280 7.33 16.43 11.03
CA GLU A 280 5.92 16.00 11.06
C GLU A 280 5.72 14.76 10.18
N PHE A 281 6.33 14.76 8.99
CA PHE A 281 6.26 13.66 8.04
C PHE A 281 6.80 12.35 8.62
N ILE A 282 7.99 12.37 9.24
CA ILE A 282 8.61 11.18 9.84
C ILE A 282 7.79 10.64 11.02
N ILE A 283 7.33 11.52 11.92
CA ILE A 283 6.59 11.10 13.13
C ILE A 283 5.17 10.61 12.80
N SER A 284 4.61 11.02 11.67
CA SER A 284 3.21 10.73 11.29
C SER A 284 2.85 9.24 11.32
N LYS A 285 3.80 8.37 10.98
CA LYS A 285 3.64 6.91 10.92
C LYS A 285 4.00 6.17 12.20
N MET A 286 4.52 6.87 13.21
CA MET A 286 4.81 6.24 14.50
C MET A 286 3.52 5.95 15.28
N GLN A 287 3.21 4.65 15.41
CA GLN A 287 2.01 4.17 16.12
C GLN A 287 2.30 3.64 17.53
N ASN A 288 3.56 3.67 17.99
CA ASN A 288 3.95 3.19 19.30
C ASN A 288 4.09 4.36 20.31
N PRO A 289 3.17 4.51 21.28
CA PRO A 289 3.25 5.60 22.27
C PRO A 289 4.52 5.59 23.11
N ARG A 290 5.12 4.42 23.35
CA ARG A 290 6.37 4.32 24.13
C ARG A 290 7.53 4.96 23.38
N ILE A 291 7.57 4.83 22.05
CA ILE A 291 8.61 5.43 21.22
C ILE A 291 8.41 6.94 21.09
N LEU A 292 7.17 7.42 20.97
CA LEU A 292 6.90 8.85 21.02
C LEU A 292 7.34 9.47 22.34
N ARG A 293 7.14 8.77 23.46
CA ARG A 293 7.64 9.19 24.78
C ARG A 293 9.17 9.16 24.85
N TYR A 294 9.79 8.10 24.33
CA TYR A 294 11.24 8.02 24.23
C TYR A 294 11.81 9.23 23.46
N LEU A 295 11.20 9.60 22.32
CA LEU A 295 11.61 10.79 21.57
C LEU A 295 11.49 12.07 22.42
N LEU A 296 10.40 12.25 23.17
CA LEU A 296 10.24 13.41 24.07
C LEU A 296 11.34 13.52 25.13
N GLU A 297 11.80 12.38 25.63
CA GLU A 297 12.74 12.30 26.74
C GLU A 297 14.22 12.31 26.28
N ASN A 298 14.51 12.01 25.00
CA ASN A 298 15.88 11.75 24.50
C ASN A 298 16.32 12.61 23.32
N THR A 299 15.46 13.48 22.77
CA THR A 299 15.87 14.48 21.76
C THR A 299 16.11 15.82 22.42
N GLU A 300 17.05 16.60 21.89
CA GLU A 300 17.22 18.00 22.28
C GLU A 300 16.45 18.96 21.35
N ASP A 301 15.89 18.43 20.26
CA ASP A 301 15.19 19.21 19.26
C ASP A 301 13.73 19.53 19.65
N GLU A 302 13.42 20.83 19.82
CA GLU A 302 12.10 21.27 20.26
C GLU A 302 10.96 20.96 19.27
N GLN A 303 11.21 20.87 17.96
CA GLN A 303 10.17 20.51 16.99
C GLN A 303 9.89 19.00 17.03
N ILE A 304 10.92 18.17 17.22
CA ILE A 304 10.74 16.73 17.43
C ILE A 304 9.93 16.51 18.70
N LYS A 305 10.28 17.19 19.81
CA LYS A 305 9.50 17.12 21.06
C LYS A 305 8.04 17.53 20.81
N LYS A 306 7.83 18.65 20.13
CA LYS A 306 6.47 19.14 19.84
C LYS A 306 5.68 18.14 19.00
N ALA A 307 6.25 17.64 17.89
CA ALA A 307 5.56 16.70 17.01
C ALA A 307 5.25 15.37 17.70
N ALA A 308 6.18 14.84 18.52
CA ALA A 308 5.93 13.65 19.32
C ALA A 308 4.82 13.87 20.36
N LYS A 309 4.80 15.04 21.00
CA LYS A 309 3.76 15.44 21.96
C LYS A 309 2.39 15.56 21.29
N ASP A 310 2.32 16.24 20.13
CA ASP A 310 1.08 16.45 19.38
C ASP A 310 0.50 15.12 18.86
N LYS A 311 1.38 14.14 18.57
CA LYS A 311 0.99 12.77 18.18
C LYS A 311 0.58 11.90 19.38
N LEU A 312 0.96 12.25 20.61
CA LEU A 312 0.59 11.53 21.83
C LEU A 312 -0.75 12.02 22.38
N LYS A 313 -1.63 11.07 22.72
CA LYS A 313 -2.88 11.31 23.43
C LYS A 313 -2.81 10.65 24.80
N PHE A 314 -3.01 11.43 25.86
CA PHE A 314 -3.09 10.92 27.23
C PHE A 314 -4.54 10.86 27.69
N LYS A 315 -5.00 9.69 28.15
CA LYS A 315 -6.28 9.50 28.83
C LYS A 315 -5.99 9.26 30.32
N PRO A 316 -6.33 10.20 31.23
CA PRO A 316 -6.15 9.97 32.66
C PRO A 316 -7.05 8.82 33.13
N LEU A 317 -6.62 8.14 34.20
CA LEU A 317 -7.47 7.17 34.88
C LEU A 317 -8.67 7.88 35.50
N THR A 318 -9.83 7.23 35.46
CA THR A 318 -10.96 7.57 36.32
C THR A 318 -10.71 7.06 37.74
N GLU A 319 -11.34 7.66 38.75
CA GLU A 319 -11.25 7.20 40.14
C GLU A 319 -11.59 5.70 40.28
N ARG A 320 -12.56 5.22 39.50
CA ARG A 320 -12.94 3.80 39.47
C ARG A 320 -11.84 2.91 38.90
N GLU A 321 -11.19 3.33 37.82
CA GLU A 321 -10.07 2.58 37.23
C GLU A 321 -8.85 2.58 38.15
N GLU A 322 -8.57 3.70 38.80
CA GLU A 322 -7.49 3.81 39.81
C GLU A 322 -7.73 2.86 40.99
N GLN A 323 -8.93 2.85 41.57
CA GLN A 323 -9.30 1.91 42.62
C GLN A 323 -9.20 0.44 42.18
N MET A 324 -9.61 0.15 40.93
CA MET A 324 -9.51 -1.20 40.37
C MET A 324 -8.05 -1.65 40.24
N TYR A 325 -7.18 -0.83 39.63
CA TYR A 325 -5.77 -1.17 39.49
C TYR A 325 -5.06 -1.24 40.84
N GLN A 326 -5.38 -0.34 41.78
CA GLN A 326 -4.85 -0.41 43.14
C GLN A 326 -5.30 -1.71 43.83
N GLY A 327 -6.55 -2.12 43.62
CA GLY A 327 -7.08 -3.40 44.08
C GLY A 327 -6.25 -4.57 43.54
N VAL A 328 -5.92 -4.59 42.25
CA VAL A 328 -5.05 -5.61 41.65
C VAL A 328 -3.67 -5.61 42.33
N VAL A 329 -3.00 -4.47 42.44
CA VAL A 329 -1.66 -4.37 43.04
C VAL A 329 -1.63 -4.87 44.50
N ASN A 330 -2.71 -4.67 45.25
CA ASN A 330 -2.81 -5.14 46.64
C ASN A 330 -2.73 -6.67 46.76
N TYR A 331 -3.09 -7.44 45.72
CA TYR A 331 -2.98 -8.91 45.71
C TYR A 331 -1.57 -9.43 45.39
N LYS A 332 -0.62 -8.56 45.01
CA LYS A 332 0.72 -8.96 44.55
C LYS A 332 1.51 -9.76 45.58
N ASN A 333 1.29 -9.47 46.88
CA ASN A 333 2.01 -10.11 47.99
C ASN A 333 1.20 -11.23 48.67
N ILE A 334 0.05 -11.61 48.10
CA ILE A 334 -0.84 -12.63 48.68
C ILE A 334 -0.56 -13.99 48.03
N PRO A 335 -0.47 -15.10 48.80
CA PRO A 335 -0.31 -16.45 48.26
C PRO A 335 -1.38 -16.78 47.22
N GLY A 336 -0.97 -17.23 46.03
CA GLY A 336 -1.86 -17.50 44.90
C GLY A 336 -2.22 -16.27 44.05
N TYR A 337 -1.66 -15.09 44.35
CA TYR A 337 -1.77 -13.85 43.55
C TYR A 337 -3.21 -13.40 43.22
N GLY A 338 -4.22 -13.90 43.93
CA GLY A 338 -5.63 -13.66 43.61
C GLY A 338 -6.04 -14.13 42.20
N GLY A 339 -5.25 -15.02 41.57
CA GLY A 339 -5.48 -15.46 40.18
C GLY A 339 -4.94 -14.52 39.09
N PHE A 340 -4.23 -13.44 39.44
CA PHE A 340 -3.61 -12.55 38.47
C PHE A 340 -2.21 -13.02 38.05
N SER A 341 -1.85 -12.79 36.78
CA SER A 341 -0.52 -13.10 36.27
C SER A 341 0.49 -11.97 36.58
N PRO A 342 1.81 -12.25 36.56
CA PRO A 342 2.85 -11.24 36.72
C PRO A 342 2.73 -10.05 35.75
N GLU A 343 2.25 -10.29 34.53
CA GLU A 343 2.04 -9.28 33.49
C GLU A 343 0.94 -8.30 33.90
N ILE A 344 -0.15 -8.81 34.50
CA ILE A 344 -1.27 -7.99 34.96
C ILE A 344 -0.82 -7.05 36.09
N PHE A 345 -0.01 -7.54 37.04
CA PHE A 345 0.54 -6.68 38.09
C PHE A 345 1.42 -5.58 37.51
N LYS A 346 2.29 -5.93 36.56
CA LYS A 346 3.17 -4.96 35.90
C LYS A 346 2.37 -3.89 35.16
N GLU A 347 1.31 -4.26 34.45
CA GLU A 347 0.43 -3.30 33.77
C GLU A 347 -0.28 -2.39 34.78
N ALA A 348 -0.84 -2.95 35.87
CA ALA A 348 -1.53 -2.17 36.89
C ALA A 348 -0.59 -1.16 37.57
N GLU A 349 0.62 -1.57 37.94
CA GLU A 349 1.65 -0.69 38.50
C GLU A 349 2.06 0.40 37.49
N GLU A 350 2.23 0.05 36.20
CA GLU A 350 2.57 1.01 35.15
C GLU A 350 1.47 2.06 34.98
N LYS A 351 0.19 1.65 34.96
CA LYS A 351 -0.94 2.58 34.80
C LYS A 351 -1.13 3.48 36.00
N LEU A 352 -1.02 2.96 37.22
CA LEU A 352 -1.07 3.77 38.44
C LEU A 352 0.06 4.79 38.49
N ARG A 353 1.31 4.37 38.22
CA ARG A 353 2.47 5.28 38.18
C ARG A 353 2.31 6.37 37.13
N THR A 354 1.75 6.03 35.97
CA THR A 354 1.55 6.96 34.87
C THR A 354 0.30 7.85 35.07
N GLY A 355 -0.63 7.44 35.94
CA GLY A 355 -1.91 8.10 36.17
C GLY A 355 -2.89 8.01 34.99
N GLY A 356 -2.63 7.13 34.02
CA GLY A 356 -3.42 7.06 32.78
C GLY A 356 -2.85 6.12 31.73
N THR A 357 -3.42 6.19 30.53
CA THR A 357 -3.01 5.44 29.35
C THR A 357 -2.63 6.39 28.22
N TYR A 358 -1.47 6.14 27.60
CA TYR A 358 -1.08 6.82 26.37
C TYR A 358 -1.56 6.04 25.15
N SER A 359 -2.09 6.76 24.17
CA SER A 359 -2.42 6.26 22.84
C SER A 359 -1.92 7.23 21.78
N VAL A 360 -2.01 6.85 20.51
CA VAL A 360 -1.64 7.73 19.40
C VAL A 360 -2.86 8.55 18.94
N HIS A 361 -2.64 9.83 18.67
CA HIS A 361 -3.62 10.71 18.05
C HIS A 361 -3.69 10.45 16.53
N ASN A 362 -4.91 10.34 16.01
CA ASN A 362 -5.19 10.06 14.60
C ASN A 362 -4.34 8.89 14.03
N PRO A 363 -4.55 7.65 14.50
CA PRO A 363 -3.74 6.50 14.08
C PRO A 363 -3.87 6.17 12.59
N GLU A 364 -4.99 6.57 11.97
CA GLU A 364 -5.28 6.35 10.53
C GLU A 364 -4.63 7.40 9.62
N PHE A 365 -3.92 8.38 10.18
CA PHE A 365 -3.21 9.39 9.39
C PHE A 365 -2.07 8.77 8.59
N LEU A 366 -2.06 9.01 7.28
CA LEU A 366 -1.05 8.56 6.31
C LEU A 366 -0.93 7.02 6.22
N THR A 367 -1.92 6.24 6.68
CA THR A 367 -1.86 4.77 6.69
C THR A 367 -1.96 4.14 5.30
N GLY A 368 -2.50 4.85 4.32
CA GLY A 368 -2.67 4.35 2.95
C GLY A 368 -1.44 4.45 2.05
N ALA A 369 -0.28 4.87 2.58
CA ALA A 369 0.96 4.93 1.83
C ALA A 369 2.14 4.48 2.70
N ASN A 370 3.17 3.95 2.05
CA ASN A 370 4.51 3.93 2.62
C ASN A 370 5.15 5.31 2.49
N ILE A 371 6.07 5.65 3.39
CA ILE A 371 6.82 6.90 3.34
C ILE A 371 8.32 6.66 3.21
N SER A 372 9.01 7.54 2.47
CA SER A 372 10.48 7.56 2.40
C SER A 372 11.02 8.98 2.44
N ILE A 373 12.24 9.14 2.95
CA ILE A 373 12.95 10.41 2.90
C ILE A 373 13.91 10.43 1.71
N CYS A 374 13.87 11.49 0.91
CA CYS A 374 14.89 11.77 -0.10
C CYS A 374 16.10 12.41 0.60
N LEU A 375 17.17 11.63 0.77
CA LEU A 375 18.42 12.09 1.39
C LEU A 375 19.41 12.58 0.34
N THR A 376 19.98 13.74 0.62
CA THR A 376 21.04 14.38 -0.14
C THR A 376 22.42 14.05 0.40
N LYS A 377 23.44 14.21 -0.43
CA LYS A 377 24.84 14.18 0.02
C LYS A 377 25.12 15.31 1.02
N GLU A 378 24.58 16.50 0.77
CA GLU A 378 24.70 17.67 1.67
C GLU A 378 24.22 17.35 3.10
N PHE A 379 23.06 16.70 3.24
CA PHE A 379 22.57 16.27 4.55
C PHE A 379 23.47 15.21 5.19
N MET A 380 23.89 14.20 4.43
CA MET A 380 24.74 13.13 4.96
C MET A 380 26.11 13.66 5.41
N GLU A 381 26.69 14.61 4.67
CA GLU A 381 27.91 15.31 5.06
C GLU A 381 27.70 16.13 6.34
N ALA A 382 26.55 16.79 6.50
CA ALA A 382 26.21 17.50 7.73
C ALA A 382 26.05 16.56 8.94
N VAL A 383 25.49 15.35 8.73
CA VAL A 383 25.39 14.30 9.77
C VAL A 383 26.77 13.83 10.22
N GLU A 384 27.65 13.54 9.26
CA GLU A 384 29.01 13.06 9.53
C GLU A 384 29.80 14.09 10.35
N ASN A 385 29.71 15.35 9.96
CA ASN A 385 30.44 16.47 10.57
C ASN A 385 29.77 17.12 11.79
N ASP A 386 28.64 16.56 12.30
CA ASP A 386 27.85 17.12 13.42
C ASP A 386 27.40 18.59 13.23
N GLN A 387 27.05 18.93 12.00
CA GLN A 387 26.66 20.29 11.64
C GLN A 387 25.17 20.57 11.86
N GLU A 388 24.83 21.85 11.87
CA GLU A 388 23.44 22.26 11.68
C GLU A 388 23.06 22.14 10.21
N TYR A 389 21.80 21.79 9.97
CA TYR A 389 21.20 21.62 8.67
C TYR A 389 19.99 22.54 8.53
N GLU A 390 19.86 23.19 7.38
CA GLU A 390 18.82 24.18 7.13
C GLU A 390 17.56 23.55 6.55
N LEU A 391 16.44 23.68 7.27
CA LEU A 391 15.12 23.35 6.75
C LEU A 391 14.57 24.55 6.00
N ARG A 392 14.45 24.42 4.68
CA ARG A 392 14.30 25.54 3.74
C ARG A 392 13.32 25.24 2.62
N PHE A 393 12.73 26.30 2.08
CA PHE A 393 11.76 26.25 1.00
C PHE A 393 11.76 27.58 0.22
N PRO A 394 11.31 27.65 -1.04
CA PRO A 394 11.17 28.91 -1.77
C PRO A 394 10.49 30.02 -0.96
N ALA A 395 11.02 31.24 -1.04
CA ALA A 395 10.56 32.40 -0.26
C ALA A 395 9.27 33.03 -0.82
N VAL A 396 8.25 32.19 -1.10
CA VAL A 396 6.99 32.54 -1.76
C VAL A 396 6.27 33.76 -1.16
N GLU A 397 6.47 34.03 0.13
CA GLU A 397 5.87 35.19 0.81
C GLU A 397 6.50 36.51 0.39
N LYS A 398 7.79 36.52 0.04
CA LYS A 398 8.55 37.69 -0.38
C LYS A 398 8.49 37.95 -1.88
N TYR A 399 8.19 36.92 -2.67
CA TYR A 399 8.09 37.06 -4.13
C TYR A 399 7.11 38.15 -4.55
N THR A 400 7.58 38.95 -5.51
CA THR A 400 6.80 39.87 -6.35
C THR A 400 5.76 39.09 -7.17
N LYS A 401 4.89 39.80 -7.91
CA LYS A 401 3.86 39.14 -8.73
C LYS A 401 4.49 38.34 -9.86
N GLU A 402 5.55 38.86 -10.44
CA GLU A 402 6.31 38.29 -11.54
C GLU A 402 7.06 37.02 -11.08
N GLU A 403 7.76 37.11 -9.95
CA GLU A 403 8.45 35.95 -9.34
C GLU A 403 7.46 34.87 -8.91
N MET A 404 6.30 35.25 -8.37
CA MET A 404 5.25 34.30 -8.00
C MET A 404 4.66 33.60 -9.24
N ALA A 405 4.46 34.32 -10.35
CA ALA A 405 4.02 33.71 -11.60
C ALA A 405 5.04 32.69 -12.10
N TYR A 406 6.33 33.04 -12.08
CA TYR A 406 7.42 32.13 -12.45
C TYR A 406 7.49 30.92 -11.52
N TYR A 407 7.37 31.11 -10.20
CA TYR A 407 7.32 30.03 -9.21
C TYR A 407 6.17 29.05 -9.52
N ASN A 408 4.96 29.55 -9.72
CA ASN A 408 3.79 28.71 -10.01
C ASN A 408 3.98 27.87 -11.28
N GLU A 409 4.66 28.42 -12.28
CA GLU A 409 4.91 27.75 -13.54
C GLU A 409 6.10 26.76 -13.49
N ASN A 410 7.13 27.01 -12.68
CA ASN A 410 8.42 26.32 -12.82
C ASN A 410 8.91 25.58 -11.58
N TRP A 411 8.48 25.92 -10.37
CA TRP A 411 9.00 25.28 -9.15
C TRP A 411 8.81 23.75 -9.16
N HIS A 412 7.66 23.27 -9.63
CA HIS A 412 7.38 21.84 -9.73
C HIS A 412 8.14 21.12 -10.85
N LYS A 413 8.80 21.84 -11.75
CA LYS A 413 9.69 21.25 -12.75
C LYS A 413 11.10 21.06 -12.18
N VAL A 414 11.49 21.93 -11.25
CA VAL A 414 12.80 21.89 -10.57
C VAL A 414 12.74 20.96 -9.36
N GLY A 415 11.87 21.26 -8.38
CA GLY A 415 11.58 20.45 -7.20
C GLY A 415 12.72 20.27 -6.19
N ASP A 416 13.86 20.91 -6.44
CA ASP A 416 15.03 20.92 -5.58
C ASP A 416 15.36 22.37 -5.19
N VAL A 417 15.39 22.63 -3.88
CA VAL A 417 15.67 23.98 -3.36
C VAL A 417 17.09 24.44 -3.67
N ARG A 418 18.03 23.51 -3.83
CA ARG A 418 19.44 23.79 -4.12
C ARG A 418 19.59 24.29 -5.56
N GLU A 419 18.89 23.67 -6.50
CA GLU A 419 18.88 24.10 -7.89
C GLU A 419 18.11 25.42 -8.06
N TRP A 420 16.98 25.57 -7.37
CA TRP A 420 16.21 26.82 -7.37
C TRP A 420 17.02 28.02 -6.84
N GLU A 421 17.83 27.79 -5.79
CA GLU A 421 18.75 28.80 -5.27
C GLU A 421 19.87 29.15 -6.26
N LYS A 422 20.44 28.14 -6.95
CA LYS A 422 21.46 28.35 -7.99
C LYS A 422 20.94 29.13 -9.19
N GLU A 423 19.65 29.02 -9.51
CA GLU A 423 18.97 29.84 -10.52
C GLU A 423 18.76 31.30 -10.08
N GLY A 424 19.10 31.64 -8.83
CA GLY A 424 19.06 33.00 -8.29
C GLY A 424 17.75 33.35 -7.59
N HIS A 425 16.88 32.37 -7.34
CA HIS A 425 15.61 32.59 -6.64
C HIS A 425 15.80 32.60 -5.12
N GLU A 426 15.11 33.52 -4.43
CA GLU A 426 15.24 33.63 -2.97
C GLU A 426 14.66 32.40 -2.25
N ILE A 427 15.43 31.84 -1.33
CA ILE A 427 15.04 30.75 -0.44
C ILE A 427 14.82 31.28 0.99
N ARG A 428 13.81 30.74 1.66
CA ARG A 428 13.56 30.99 3.09
C ARG A 428 14.03 29.80 3.90
N THR A 429 14.98 30.03 4.79
CA THR A 429 15.29 29.11 5.89
C THR A 429 14.23 29.28 6.98
N TYR A 430 13.45 28.23 7.22
CA TYR A 430 12.42 28.22 8.26
C TYR A 430 13.03 27.93 9.63
N ARG A 431 14.04 27.07 9.66
CA ARG A 431 14.68 26.60 10.88
C ARG A 431 16.03 25.94 10.58
N LYS A 432 16.91 25.92 11.58
CA LYS A 432 18.09 25.05 11.61
C LYS A 432 17.90 23.92 12.61
N ILE A 433 18.37 22.73 12.28
CA ILE A 433 18.32 21.53 13.11
C ILE A 433 19.71 20.88 13.13
N LYS A 434 20.15 20.33 14.25
CA LYS A 434 21.34 19.47 14.27
C LYS A 434 21.11 18.27 13.36
N ALA A 435 21.94 18.08 12.33
CA ALA A 435 21.73 17.03 11.33
C ALA A 435 21.61 15.63 11.98
N ARG A 436 22.39 15.39 13.03
CA ARG A 436 22.33 14.15 13.84
C ARG A 436 21.01 13.95 14.58
N GLU A 437 20.33 15.01 15.03
CA GLU A 437 18.99 14.88 15.64
C GLU A 437 17.96 14.40 14.61
N LEU A 438 17.98 14.97 13.39
CA LEU A 438 17.11 14.53 12.30
C LEU A 438 17.44 13.09 11.87
N TRP A 439 18.72 12.75 11.77
CA TRP A 439 19.17 11.39 11.46
C TRP A 439 18.75 10.39 12.55
N ASN A 440 18.88 10.75 13.83
CA ASN A 440 18.42 9.92 14.94
C ASN A 440 16.90 9.70 14.89
N LEU A 441 16.13 10.74 14.57
CA LEU A 441 14.69 10.62 14.36
C LEU A 441 14.36 9.62 13.25
N ILE A 442 15.02 9.73 12.09
CA ILE A 442 14.84 8.80 10.96
C ILE A 442 15.12 7.36 11.41
N ASN A 443 16.26 7.12 12.08
CA ASN A 443 16.63 5.77 12.53
C ASN A 443 15.67 5.20 13.57
N VAL A 444 15.28 5.98 14.57
CA VAL A 444 14.35 5.54 15.62
C VAL A 444 13.00 5.21 15.00
N CYS A 445 12.44 6.08 14.15
CA CYS A 445 11.18 5.78 13.49
C CYS A 445 11.30 4.56 12.57
N ALA A 446 12.31 4.50 11.69
CA ALA A 446 12.51 3.36 10.80
C ALA A 446 12.63 2.03 11.58
N THR A 447 13.31 2.03 12.72
CA THR A 447 13.46 0.84 13.57
C THR A 447 12.13 0.35 14.16
N TYR A 448 11.28 1.27 14.62
CA TYR A 448 10.09 0.92 15.40
C TYR A 448 8.77 1.02 14.65
N SER A 449 8.76 1.58 13.43
CA SER A 449 7.60 1.59 12.52
C SER A 449 7.88 1.00 11.13
N ALA A 450 9.09 0.51 10.85
CA ALA A 450 9.55 0.11 9.51
C ALA A 450 9.52 1.24 8.47
N GLU A 451 9.40 2.49 8.94
CA GLU A 451 9.26 3.70 8.14
C GLU A 451 9.82 4.91 8.89
N PRO A 452 10.40 5.90 8.20
CA PRO A 452 10.45 6.02 6.75
C PRO A 452 11.52 5.12 6.10
N GLY A 453 11.28 4.74 4.85
CA GLY A 453 12.34 4.27 3.96
C GLY A 453 13.33 5.39 3.62
N ILE A 454 14.44 5.03 2.99
CA ILE A 454 15.51 5.96 2.62
C ILE A 454 15.76 5.87 1.13
N PHE A 455 15.83 7.02 0.46
CA PHE A 455 16.19 7.12 -0.94
C PHE A 455 17.26 8.19 -1.14
N PHE A 456 18.45 7.78 -1.60
CA PHE A 456 19.55 8.70 -1.86
C PHE A 456 19.38 9.38 -3.23
N ILE A 457 18.68 10.51 -3.25
CA ILE A 457 18.25 11.18 -4.48
C ILE A 457 19.42 11.65 -5.35
N ASP A 458 20.52 12.07 -4.73
CA ASP A 458 21.72 12.53 -5.44
C ASP A 458 22.43 11.35 -6.13
N ASN A 459 22.52 10.19 -5.46
CA ASN A 459 23.11 9.00 -6.06
C ASN A 459 22.27 8.49 -7.23
N ALA A 460 20.94 8.47 -7.07
CA ALA A 460 20.02 8.07 -8.12
C ALA A 460 20.17 8.99 -9.36
N ASN A 461 20.26 10.30 -9.13
CA ASN A 461 20.48 11.25 -10.22
C ASN A 461 21.88 11.13 -10.82
N ASP A 462 22.94 10.92 -10.04
CA ASP A 462 24.30 10.75 -10.57
C ASP A 462 24.47 9.52 -11.46
N MET A 463 23.71 8.46 -11.19
CA MET A 463 23.84 7.19 -11.88
C MET A 463 22.76 6.95 -12.96
N THR A 464 21.72 7.79 -13.04
CA THR A 464 20.64 7.58 -14.00
C THR A 464 21.07 7.87 -15.44
N ASN A 465 20.66 7.00 -16.36
CA ASN A 465 20.79 7.26 -17.80
C ASN A 465 19.78 8.30 -18.30
N ALA A 466 18.76 8.65 -17.50
CA ALA A 466 17.74 9.65 -17.84
C ALA A 466 18.35 11.05 -18.09
N LYS A 467 19.51 11.35 -17.47
CA LYS A 467 20.28 12.58 -17.70
C LYS A 467 20.63 12.79 -19.18
N ALA A 468 20.84 11.72 -19.95
CA ALA A 468 21.10 11.80 -21.39
C ALA A 468 19.93 12.41 -22.19
N TYR A 469 18.72 12.39 -21.62
CA TYR A 469 17.51 12.96 -22.18
C TYR A 469 17.10 14.30 -21.54
N GLY A 470 17.99 14.90 -20.71
CA GLY A 470 17.66 16.10 -19.93
C GLY A 470 16.64 15.85 -18.82
N GLN A 471 16.48 14.60 -18.38
CA GLN A 471 15.56 14.21 -17.32
C GLN A 471 16.31 13.91 -16.02
N GLN A 472 15.59 13.99 -14.90
CA GLN A 472 16.08 13.67 -13.57
C GLN A 472 15.11 12.76 -12.83
N VAL A 473 15.64 11.98 -11.89
CA VAL A 473 14.85 11.18 -10.96
C VAL A 473 14.26 12.12 -9.91
N VAL A 474 12.93 12.10 -9.77
CA VAL A 474 12.19 12.96 -8.82
C VAL A 474 11.66 12.19 -7.62
N ALA A 475 11.44 10.88 -7.77
CA ALA A 475 10.97 9.97 -6.72
C ALA A 475 11.32 8.53 -7.11
N THR A 476 11.11 7.57 -6.20
CA THR A 476 11.02 6.13 -6.50
C THR A 476 9.56 5.67 -6.48
N ASN A 477 9.33 4.46 -6.93
CA ASN A 477 8.02 3.82 -6.98
C ASN A 477 7.60 3.27 -5.59
N PRO A 478 6.46 2.57 -5.46
CA PRO A 478 6.02 1.97 -4.20
C PRO A 478 7.00 1.00 -3.52
N CYS A 479 7.90 0.40 -4.28
CA CYS A 479 8.75 -0.71 -3.84
C CYS A 479 10.21 -0.30 -3.63
N GLY A 480 10.62 0.89 -4.07
CA GLY A 480 11.93 1.47 -3.79
C GLY A 480 13.04 1.08 -4.76
N GLU A 481 12.73 0.38 -5.86
CA GLU A 481 13.62 0.14 -7.01
C GLU A 481 13.57 1.25 -8.06
#